data_AF-A0A958BBJ9-F1
#
_entry.id   AF-A0A958BBJ9-F1
#
_cell.length_a   1.000
_cell.length_b   1.000
_cell.length_c   1.000
_cell.angle_alpha   90.00
_cell.angle_beta   90.00
_cell.angle_gamma   90.00
#
_symmetry.space_group_name_H-M   'P 1'
#
loop_
_entity.id
_entity.type
_entity.pdbx_description
1 polymer ?
#
loop_
_entity_poly.entity_id
_entity_poly.type
_entity_poly.pdbx_seq_one_letter_code
_entity_poly.pdbx_strand_id
1 'polypeptide(L)'
;MSRQIYQWERYWYPRGVNPPISPDGFLYNHIPLSKDGSLLRFEEIADVPCLILLGEPGIGKSHAMESAYRDLKNTETVDDRYCYINLKKFSEYELIRELDEVFRDWSSDGYHLQLFLDSLDEARVR
;
A
#
# COMPACT_ATOMS: atom_id res chain seq x y z
N MET A 1 19.13 19.03 -2.23
CA MET A 1 18.01 19.10 -3.20
C MET A 1 16.73 18.79 -2.44
N SER A 2 15.70 19.63 -2.51
CA SER A 2 14.40 19.33 -1.92
C SER A 2 13.77 18.14 -2.67
N ARG A 3 13.16 17.21 -1.92
CA ARG A 3 12.45 16.07 -2.50
C ARG A 3 11.13 16.59 -3.08
N GLN A 4 11.02 16.64 -4.41
CA GLN A 4 9.81 17.05 -5.10
C GLN A 4 8.80 15.89 -5.07
N ILE A 5 7.60 16.15 -4.54
CA ILE A 5 6.49 15.19 -4.51
C ILE A 5 5.54 15.55 -5.64
N TYR A 6 5.31 14.60 -6.55
CA TYR A 6 4.35 14.75 -7.64
C TYR A 6 3.02 14.09 -7.23
N GLN A 7 1.93 14.85 -7.33
CA GLN A 7 0.56 14.41 -7.02
C GLN A 7 -0.02 13.62 -8.20
N TRP A 8 0.67 12.55 -8.61
CA TRP A 8 0.18 11.67 -9.66
C TRP A 8 -0.85 10.71 -9.10
N GLU A 9 -1.98 10.59 -9.80
CA GLU A 9 -2.95 9.54 -9.48
C GLU A 9 -2.32 8.17 -9.74
N ARG A 10 -2.52 7.26 -8.79
CA ARG A 10 -1.93 5.92 -8.80
C ARG A 10 -3.04 4.90 -9.04
N TYR A 11 -2.77 3.97 -9.95
CA TYR A 11 -3.69 2.90 -10.28
C TYR A 11 -3.03 1.54 -10.05
N TRP A 12 -3.84 0.60 -9.59
CA TRP A 12 -3.55 -0.81 -9.51
C TRP A 12 -4.14 -1.51 -10.73
N TYR A 13 -3.53 -2.62 -11.12
CA TYR A 13 -4.11 -3.54 -12.10
C TYR A 13 -3.79 -4.98 -11.69
N PRO A 14 -4.65 -5.95 -12.01
CA PRO A 14 -4.41 -7.34 -11.65
C PRO A 14 -3.13 -7.88 -12.29
N ARG A 15 -2.40 -8.73 -11.56
CA ARG A 15 -1.21 -9.40 -12.10
C ARG A 15 -1.59 -10.21 -13.35
N GLY A 16 -0.79 -10.05 -14.41
CA GLY A 16 -1.00 -10.74 -15.69
C GLY A 16 -1.93 -10.00 -16.65
N VAL A 17 -2.53 -8.89 -16.23
CA VAL A 17 -3.23 -7.96 -17.11
C VAL A 17 -2.23 -6.92 -17.62
N ASN A 18 -2.28 -6.61 -18.91
CA ASN A 18 -1.52 -5.47 -19.45
C ASN A 18 -2.40 -4.22 -19.36
N PRO A 19 -2.01 -3.22 -18.56
CA PRO A 19 -2.72 -1.96 -18.53
C PRO A 19 -2.61 -1.26 -19.90
N PRO A 20 -3.62 -0.48 -20.29
CA PRO A 20 -3.61 0.25 -21.56
C PRO A 20 -2.67 1.45 -21.47
N ILE A 21 -1.38 1.19 -21.66
CA ILE A 21 -0.29 2.17 -21.66
C ILE A 21 0.06 2.54 -23.10
N SER A 22 0.21 3.83 -23.38
CA SER A 22 0.66 4.38 -24.66
C SER A 22 2.15 4.09 -24.92
N PRO A 23 2.63 4.22 -26.17
CA PRO A 23 4.05 4.07 -26.47
C PRO A 23 4.97 5.00 -25.64
N ASP A 24 4.45 6.13 -25.20
CA ASP A 24 5.16 7.12 -24.37
C ASP A 24 5.09 6.83 -22.87
N GLY A 25 4.45 5.72 -22.45
CA GLY A 25 4.38 5.30 -21.06
C GLY A 25 3.22 5.90 -20.26
N PHE A 26 2.23 6.52 -20.91
CA PHE A 26 1.07 7.11 -20.23
C PHE A 26 -0.16 6.22 -20.35
N LEU A 27 -1.04 6.25 -19.35
CA LEU A 27 -2.36 5.65 -19.52
C LEU A 27 -3.13 6.39 -20.63
N TYR A 28 -3.86 5.66 -21.46
CA TYR A 28 -4.72 6.30 -22.46
C TYR A 28 -5.81 7.12 -21.77
N ASN A 29 -5.78 8.46 -21.95
CA ASN A 29 -6.63 9.49 -21.34
C ASN A 29 -8.16 9.33 -21.52
N HIS A 30 -8.62 8.27 -22.21
CA HIS A 30 -10.00 8.13 -22.67
C HIS A 30 -10.68 6.84 -22.21
N ILE A 31 -10.00 6.02 -21.41
CA ILE A 31 -10.61 4.81 -20.89
C ILE A 31 -11.29 5.21 -19.58
N PRO A 32 -12.64 5.24 -19.51
CA PRO A 32 -13.31 5.39 -18.24
C PRO A 32 -12.76 4.30 -17.31
N LEU A 33 -12.35 4.71 -16.12
CA LEU A 33 -11.98 3.81 -15.04
C LEU A 33 -13.04 2.71 -14.95
N SER A 34 -12.70 1.57 -15.55
CA SER A 34 -13.49 0.34 -15.70
C SER A 34 -14.92 0.45 -16.26
N LYS A 35 -15.10 0.07 -17.54
CA LYS A 35 -16.20 -0.87 -17.87
C LYS A 35 -15.78 -2.33 -17.68
N ASP A 36 -14.46 -2.59 -17.67
CA ASP A 36 -13.90 -3.94 -17.73
C ASP A 36 -13.02 -4.29 -16.49
N GLY A 37 -12.94 -3.40 -15.50
CA GLY A 37 -12.28 -3.66 -14.20
C GLY A 37 -10.73 -3.68 -14.20
N SER A 38 -10.06 -3.19 -15.24
CA SER A 38 -8.61 -3.38 -15.40
C SER A 38 -7.72 -2.44 -14.60
N LEU A 39 -8.20 -1.24 -14.25
CA LEU A 39 -7.50 -0.26 -13.43
C LEU A 39 -8.36 0.09 -12.22
N LEU A 40 -7.78 -0.03 -11.03
CA LEU A 40 -8.46 0.18 -9.75
C LEU A 40 -7.69 1.20 -8.93
N ARG A 41 -8.38 2.11 -8.27
CA ARG A 41 -7.75 2.93 -7.23
C ARG A 41 -7.66 2.15 -5.93
N PHE A 42 -6.80 2.59 -5.02
CA PHE A 42 -6.57 1.87 -3.78
C PHE A 42 -7.86 1.76 -2.94
N GLU A 43 -8.69 2.80 -2.92
CA GLU A 43 -9.95 2.83 -2.17
C GLU A 43 -10.95 1.79 -2.67
N GLU A 44 -10.84 1.35 -3.93
CA GLU A 44 -11.72 0.34 -4.53
C GLU A 44 -11.33 -1.08 -4.15
N ILE A 45 -10.11 -1.27 -3.60
CA ILE A 45 -9.56 -2.57 -3.24
C ILE A 45 -9.08 -2.64 -1.79
N ALA A 46 -9.20 -1.56 -1.01
CA ALA A 46 -8.73 -1.48 0.37
C ALA A 46 -9.36 -2.54 1.30
N ASP A 47 -10.58 -2.99 0.98
CA ASP A 47 -11.29 -4.02 1.74
C ASP A 47 -10.82 -5.46 1.42
N VAL A 48 -9.93 -5.63 0.43
CA VAL A 48 -9.35 -6.94 0.13
C VAL A 48 -8.42 -7.35 1.29
N PRO A 49 -8.63 -8.51 1.94
CA PRO A 49 -7.91 -8.88 3.16
C PRO A 49 -6.39 -8.91 3.06
N CYS A 50 -5.85 -9.13 1.86
CA CYS A 50 -4.42 -9.10 1.61
C CYS A 50 -4.13 -8.60 0.19
N LEU A 51 -3.42 -7.48 0.11
CA LEU A 51 -2.95 -6.89 -1.14
C LEU A 51 -1.43 -6.98 -1.24
N ILE A 52 -0.92 -7.35 -2.40
CA ILE A 52 0.51 -7.37 -2.70
C ILE A 52 0.79 -6.35 -3.81
N LEU A 53 1.49 -5.26 -3.46
CA LEU A 53 1.87 -4.23 -4.42
C LEU A 53 3.15 -4.63 -5.17
N LEU A 54 2.99 -5.06 -6.42
CA LEU A 54 4.10 -5.38 -7.32
C LEU A 54 4.40 -4.21 -8.27
N GLY A 55 5.65 -4.12 -8.71
CA GLY A 55 6.08 -3.12 -9.68
C GLY A 55 7.60 -2.98 -9.71
N GLU A 56 8.11 -2.31 -10.73
CA GLU A 56 9.55 -2.14 -10.95
C GLU A 56 10.25 -1.40 -9.78
N PRO A 57 11.55 -1.63 -9.56
CA PRO A 57 12.35 -0.79 -8.67
C PRO A 57 12.25 0.69 -9.07
N GLY A 58 12.08 1.57 -8.10
CA GLY A 58 12.01 3.02 -8.35
C GLY A 58 10.67 3.56 -8.89
N ILE A 59 9.68 2.72 -9.22
CA ILE A 59 8.36 3.16 -9.71
C ILE A 59 7.51 3.93 -8.67
N GLY A 60 7.96 3.94 -7.41
CA GLY A 60 7.34 4.69 -6.32
C GLY A 60 6.36 3.89 -5.45
N LYS A 61 6.50 2.57 -5.38
CA LYS A 61 5.65 1.68 -4.53
C LYS A 61 5.56 2.17 -3.07
N SER A 62 6.70 2.35 -2.41
CA SER A 62 6.75 2.82 -1.02
C SER A 62 6.10 4.20 -0.86
N HIS A 63 6.21 5.09 -1.86
CA HIS A 63 5.57 6.39 -1.79
C HIS A 63 4.05 6.31 -1.94
N ALA A 64 3.55 5.45 -2.84
CA ALA A 64 2.12 5.19 -2.98
C ALA A 64 1.53 4.56 -1.71
N MET A 65 2.24 3.58 -1.13
CA MET A 65 1.84 2.93 0.13
C MET A 65 1.83 3.91 1.32
N GLU A 66 2.85 4.77 1.43
CA GLU A 66 2.92 5.79 2.48
C GLU A 66 1.82 6.85 2.33
N SER A 67 1.48 7.24 1.09
CA SER A 67 0.35 8.15 0.83
C SER A 67 -0.96 7.52 1.28
N ALA A 68 -1.26 6.30 0.82
CA ALA A 68 -2.48 5.57 1.17
C ALA A 68 -2.63 5.41 2.69
N TYR A 69 -1.54 5.05 3.39
CA TYR A 69 -1.52 4.98 4.85
C TYR A 69 -1.86 6.32 5.50
N ARG A 70 -1.27 7.43 5.03
CA ARG A 70 -1.55 8.77 5.59
C ARG A 70 -2.99 9.20 5.34
N ASP A 71 -3.51 8.93 4.16
CA ASP A 71 -4.88 9.30 3.77
C ASP A 71 -5.92 8.54 4.62
N LEU A 72 -5.69 7.23 4.84
CA LEU A 72 -6.51 6.43 5.76
C LEU A 72 -6.34 6.86 7.21
N LYS A 73 -5.12 7.16 7.66
CA LYS A 73 -4.88 7.63 9.02
C LYS A 73 -5.57 8.97 9.32
N ASN A 74 -5.68 9.84 8.31
CA ASN A 74 -6.42 11.10 8.43
C ASN A 74 -7.94 10.93 8.45
N THR A 75 -8.44 9.78 8.01
CA THR A 75 -9.87 9.43 7.97
C THR A 75 -10.22 8.32 8.96
N GLU A 76 -9.30 8.00 9.89
CA GLU A 76 -9.41 6.93 10.86
C GLU A 76 -10.64 7.12 11.77
N THR A 77 -11.44 6.06 11.89
CA THR A 77 -12.57 6.00 12.81
C THR A 77 -12.18 5.32 14.11
N VAL A 78 -13.08 5.30 15.10
CA VAL A 78 -12.85 4.56 16.34
C VAL A 78 -12.66 3.06 16.11
N ASP A 79 -13.24 2.54 15.03
CA ASP A 79 -13.27 1.13 14.66
C ASP A 79 -12.11 0.72 13.74
N ASP A 80 -11.22 1.65 13.35
CA ASP A 80 -10.09 1.36 12.46
C ASP A 80 -8.76 1.66 13.14
N ARG A 81 -7.75 0.82 12.89
CA ARG A 81 -6.36 1.10 13.22
C ARG A 81 -5.45 0.75 12.06
N TYR A 82 -4.55 1.69 11.75
CA TYR A 82 -3.57 1.54 10.68
C TYR A 82 -2.15 1.53 11.26
N CYS A 83 -1.33 0.57 10.84
CA CYS A 83 0.09 0.47 11.22
C CYS A 83 0.98 0.39 9.98
N TYR A 84 1.97 1.27 9.89
CA TYR A 84 2.96 1.27 8.81
C TYR A 84 4.31 0.75 9.29
N ILE A 85 4.77 -0.36 8.72
CA ILE A 85 6.02 -1.01 9.06
C ILE A 85 6.91 -1.02 7.83
N ASN A 86 8.06 -0.33 7.94
CA ASN A 86 9.10 -0.44 6.94
C ASN A 86 10.10 -1.54 7.36
N LEU A 87 9.98 -2.71 6.75
CA LEU A 87 10.67 -3.93 7.20
C LEU A 87 12.20 -3.82 7.16
N LYS A 88 12.77 -2.97 6.30
CA LYS A 88 14.23 -2.76 6.26
C LYS A 88 14.80 -2.05 7.49
N LYS A 89 13.93 -1.38 8.26
CA LYS A 89 14.32 -0.63 9.47
C LYS A 89 14.35 -1.50 10.72
N PHE A 90 13.78 -2.70 10.67
CA PHE A 90 13.66 -3.58 11.82
C PHE A 90 14.64 -4.76 11.69
N SER A 91 15.28 -5.13 12.80
CA SER A 91 15.71 -6.50 12.99
C SER A 91 14.51 -7.42 13.26
N GLU A 92 14.70 -8.72 13.12
CA GLU A 92 13.66 -9.71 13.43
C GLU A 92 13.10 -9.55 14.86
N TYR A 93 13.97 -9.38 15.85
CA TYR A 93 13.55 -9.22 17.25
C TYR A 93 12.70 -7.96 17.46
N GLU A 94 13.12 -6.83 16.87
CA GLU A 94 12.36 -5.59 16.94
C GLU A 94 11.01 -5.70 16.22
N LEU A 95 10.98 -6.37 15.06
CA LEU A 95 9.75 -6.60 14.30
C LEU A 95 8.75 -7.46 15.09
N ILE A 96 9.22 -8.58 15.67
CA ILE A 96 8.38 -9.46 16.48
C ILE A 96 7.81 -8.71 17.67
N ARG A 97 8.64 -7.91 18.36
CA ARG A 97 8.19 -7.12 19.51
C ARG A 97 7.12 -6.09 19.11
N GLU A 98 7.35 -5.33 18.04
CA GLU A 98 6.40 -4.33 17.54
C GLU A 98 5.06 -4.98 17.17
N LEU A 99 5.11 -6.09 16.42
CA LEU A 99 3.90 -6.81 16.00
C LEU A 99 3.17 -7.44 17.18
N ASP A 100 3.88 -7.97 18.18
CA ASP A 100 3.26 -8.54 19.38
C ASP A 100 2.53 -7.48 20.22
N GLU A 101 3.04 -6.25 20.28
CA GLU A 101 2.33 -5.13 20.91
C GLU A 101 1.06 -4.76 20.10
N VAL A 102 1.17 -4.62 18.78
CA VAL A 102 0.03 -4.33 17.89
C VAL A 102 -1.06 -5.41 17.95
N PHE A 103 -0.68 -6.69 17.91
CA PHE A 103 -1.64 -7.79 17.90
C PHE A 103 -2.33 -8.00 19.24
N ARG A 104 -1.65 -7.74 20.36
CA ARG A 104 -2.29 -7.79 21.68
C ARG A 104 -3.38 -6.74 21.81
N ASP A 105 -3.08 -5.50 21.41
CA ASP A 105 -4.05 -4.40 21.38
C ASP A 105 -5.25 -4.70 20.46
N TRP A 106 -4.99 -5.24 19.27
CA TRP A 106 -6.05 -5.64 18.35
C TRP A 106 -6.93 -6.76 18.88
N SER A 107 -6.34 -7.75 19.52
CA SER A 107 -7.06 -8.90 20.06
C SER A 107 -8.03 -8.55 21.20
N SER A 108 -7.81 -7.43 21.90
CA SER A 108 -8.65 -6.99 23.02
C SER A 108 -9.80 -6.06 22.61
N ASP A 109 -9.62 -5.24 21.57
CA ASP A 109 -10.47 -4.07 21.33
C ASP A 109 -11.42 -4.19 20.12
N GLY A 110 -11.32 -5.27 19.33
CA GLY A 110 -12.33 -5.61 18.30
C GLY A 110 -12.42 -4.66 17.10
N TYR A 111 -11.45 -3.76 16.92
CA TYR A 111 -11.33 -2.88 15.76
C TYR A 111 -10.80 -3.61 14.51
N HIS A 112 -10.90 -2.99 13.34
CA HIS A 112 -10.29 -3.43 12.09
C HIS A 112 -8.82 -2.96 12.02
N LEU A 113 -7.89 -3.91 12.06
CA LEU A 113 -6.46 -3.63 11.91
C LEU A 113 -6.04 -3.78 10.45
N GLN A 114 -5.44 -2.74 9.89
CA GLN A 114 -4.77 -2.78 8.58
C GLN A 114 -3.27 -2.54 8.74
N LEU A 115 -2.47 -3.48 8.23
CA LEU A 115 -1.02 -3.43 8.23
C LEU A 115 -0.48 -3.04 6.85
N PHE A 116 0.36 -2.01 6.81
CA PHE A 116 1.14 -1.61 5.64
C PHE A 116 2.57 -2.09 5.81
N LEU A 117 2.94 -3.12 5.06
CA LEU A 117 4.28 -3.73 5.12
C LEU A 117 5.09 -3.31 3.88
N ASP A 118 6.06 -2.42 4.08
CA ASP A 118 6.93 -1.89 3.02
C ASP A 118 8.31 -2.54 3.05
N SER A 119 8.98 -2.56 1.89
CA SER A 119 10.33 -3.11 1.70
C SER A 119 10.45 -4.60 2.09
N LEU A 120 9.46 -5.42 1.70
CA LEU A 120 9.40 -6.86 2.01
C LEU A 120 10.63 -7.63 1.53
N ASP A 121 11.14 -7.30 0.34
CA ASP A 121 12.35 -7.87 -0.25
C ASP A 121 13.65 -7.47 0.46
N GLU A 122 13.60 -6.41 1.27
CA GLU A 122 14.73 -5.91 2.07
C GLU A 122 14.62 -6.32 3.55
N ALA A 123 13.64 -7.15 3.92
CA ALA A 123 13.42 -7.60 5.28
C ALA A 123 14.59 -8.47 5.78
N ARG A 124 15.04 -8.22 7.01
CA ARG A 124 16.17 -8.91 7.64
C ARG A 124 15.69 -9.95 8.66
N VAL A 125 14.84 -10.87 8.20
CA VAL A 125 14.31 -11.99 9.00
C VAL A 125 15.24 -13.19 8.78
N ARG A 126 15.63 -13.91 9.84
CA ARG A 126 16.53 -15.07 9.74
C ARG A 126 15.89 -16.36 10.21
#